data_AF-A0A8T6Y2J4-F1
#
_entry.id   AF-A0A8T6Y2J4-F1
#
_cell.length_a   1.000
_cell.length_b   1.000
_cell.length_c   1.000
_cell.angle_alpha   90.00
_cell.angle_beta   90.00
_cell.angle_gamma   90.00
#
_symmetry.space_group_name_H-M   'P 1'
#
loop_
_entity.id
_entity.type
_entity.pdbx_description
1 polymer ?
#
loop_
_entity_poly.entity_id
_entity_poly.type
_entity_poly.pdbx_seq_one_letter_code
_entity_poly.pdbx_strand_id
1 'polypeptide(L)' 'RIMQQPQGMMLVTGPTGSGKTTTLYSVLSAINTDQINIITVEDPVEFQLSGINQVPVNPKAGMTFA' A
#
# COMPACT_ATOMS: atom_id res chain seq x y z
N ARG A 1 -5.16 -10.34 -13.60
CA ARG A 1 -6.51 -10.79 -13.14
C ARG A 1 -6.76 -10.43 -11.68
N ILE A 2 -5.87 -10.79 -10.74
CA ILE A 2 -6.04 -10.47 -9.30
C ILE A 2 -6.17 -8.95 -9.06
N MET A 3 -5.31 -8.13 -9.67
CA MET A 3 -5.32 -6.66 -9.51
C MET A 3 -6.58 -5.95 -10.03
N GLN A 4 -7.42 -6.63 -10.81
CA GLN A 4 -8.66 -6.08 -11.37
C GLN A 4 -9.91 -6.64 -10.67
N GLN A 5 -9.73 -7.48 -9.63
CA GLN A 5 -10.85 -7.96 -8.85
C GLN A 5 -11.38 -6.81 -7.99
N PRO A 6 -12.71 -6.58 -7.95
CA PRO A 6 -13.30 -5.51 -7.15
C PRO A 6 -13.15 -5.74 -5.63
N GLN A 7 -12.86 -6.98 -5.22
CA GLN A 7 -12.66 -7.36 -3.83
C GLN A 7 -11.74 -8.58 -3.74
N GLY A 8 -10.97 -8.66 -2.64
CA GLY A 8 -10.08 -9.78 -2.36
C GLY A 8 -8.90 -9.37 -1.48
N MET A 9 -8.13 -10.35 -1.04
CA MET A 9 -6.89 -10.15 -0.28
C MET A 9 -5.71 -10.69 -1.10
N MET A 10 -4.66 -9.88 -1.23
CA MET A 10 -3.40 -10.27 -1.84
C MET A 10 -2.29 -10.18 -0.79
N LEU A 11 -1.62 -11.30 -0.53
CA LEU A 11 -0.51 -11.36 0.41
C LEU A 11 0.80 -11.47 -0.36
N VAL A 12 1.73 -10.56 -0.07
CA VAL A 12 3.11 -10.61 -0.59
C VAL A 12 4.01 -11.00 0.57
N THR A 13 4.59 -12.19 0.49
CA THR A 13 5.44 -12.77 1.54
C THR A 13 6.88 -12.96 1.06
N GLY A 14 7.82 -13.05 2.01
CA GLY A 14 9.24 -13.20 1.75
C GLY A 14 10.10 -12.57 2.85
N PRO A 15 11.40 -12.90 2.93
CA PRO A 15 12.30 -12.35 3.94
C PRO A 15 12.53 -10.85 3.77
N THR A 16 13.19 -10.22 4.73
CA THR A 16 13.64 -8.82 4.62
C THR A 16 14.50 -8.63 3.37
N GLY A 17 14.31 -7.51 2.65
CA GLY A 17 15.06 -7.21 1.43
C GLY A 17 14.57 -7.94 0.17
N SER A 18 13.50 -8.75 0.23
CA SER A 18 12.99 -9.48 -0.95
C SER A 18 12.14 -8.64 -1.93
N GLY A 19 12.08 -7.31 -1.76
CA GLY A 19 11.34 -6.41 -2.66
C GLY A 19 9.82 -6.41 -2.48
N LYS A 20 9.29 -6.76 -1.30
CA LYS A 20 7.84 -6.77 -1.02
C LYS A 20 7.20 -5.39 -1.19
N THR A 21 7.76 -4.37 -0.54
CA THR A 21 7.27 -2.98 -0.63
C THR A 21 7.31 -2.49 -2.07
N THR A 22 8.44 -2.69 -2.77
CA THR A 22 8.61 -2.32 -4.17
C THR A 22 7.58 -2.99 -5.08
N THR A 23 7.28 -4.27 -4.83
CA THR A 23 6.26 -5.02 -5.57
C THR A 23 4.87 -4.45 -5.31
N LEU A 24 4.50 -4.22 -4.04
CA LEU A 24 3.20 -3.63 -3.67
C LEU A 24 3.03 -2.24 -4.28
N TYR A 25 4.04 -1.38 -4.19
CA TYR A 25 3.99 -0.03 -4.77
C TYR A 25 3.89 -0.05 -6.29
N SER A 26 4.53 -1.02 -6.97
CA SER A 26 4.39 -1.20 -8.42
C SER A 26 2.96 -1.59 -8.79
N VAL A 27 2.33 -2.45 -7.99
CA VAL A 27 0.91 -2.83 -8.17
C VAL A 27 -0.01 -1.64 -7.94
N LEU A 28 0.17 -0.89 -6.85
CA LEU A 28 -0.62 0.30 -6.54
C LEU A 28 -0.50 1.36 -7.64
N SER A 29 0.71 1.61 -8.13
CA SER A 29 0.96 2.55 -9.24
C SER A 29 0.28 2.10 -10.54
N ALA A 30 0.25 0.79 -10.81
CA ALA A 30 -0.38 0.24 -12.01
C ALA A 30 -1.92 0.36 -12.00
N ILE A 31 -2.54 0.44 -10.84
CA ILE A 31 -4.00 0.62 -10.68
C ILE A 31 -4.41 2.06 -10.33
N ASN A 32 -3.44 2.96 -10.15
CA ASN A 32 -3.67 4.34 -9.78
C ASN A 32 -4.30 5.11 -10.94
N THR A 33 -5.62 5.29 -10.88
CA THR A 33 -6.40 6.04 -11.85
C THR A 33 -7.41 6.90 -11.09
N ASP A 34 -7.88 8.00 -11.69
CA ASP A 34 -8.85 8.91 -11.08
C ASP A 34 -10.20 8.24 -10.71
N GLN A 35 -10.44 7.02 -11.18
CA GLN A 35 -11.65 6.24 -10.90
C GLN A 35 -11.54 5.39 -9.63
N ILE A 36 -10.34 5.22 -9.06
CA ILE A 36 -10.07 4.30 -7.94
C ILE A 36 -9.46 5.10 -6.79
N ASN A 37 -10.16 5.13 -5.64
CA ASN A 37 -9.62 5.72 -4.42
C ASN A 37 -8.70 4.72 -3.71
N ILE A 38 -7.42 5.07 -3.53
CA ILE A 38 -6.40 4.22 -2.93
C ILE A 38 -5.91 4.85 -1.62
N ILE A 39 -5.95 4.07 -0.53
CA ILE A 39 -5.47 4.46 0.79
C ILE A 39 -4.55 3.36 1.33
N THR A 40 -3.41 3.73 1.90
CA THR A 40 -2.48 2.82 2.57
C THR A 40 -2.23 3.23 4.03
N VAL A 41 -1.89 2.26 4.87
CA VAL A 41 -1.39 2.48 6.23
C VAL A 41 -0.01 1.84 6.33
N GLU A 42 1.02 2.60 6.70
CA GLU A 42 2.43 2.19 6.58
C GLU A 42 3.28 2.61 7.78
N ASP A 43 4.36 1.89 8.08
CA ASP A 43 5.26 2.18 9.21
C ASP A 43 6.75 1.94 8.86
N PRO A 44 7.50 2.97 8.47
CA PRO A 44 7.04 4.25 7.91
C PRO A 44 6.67 4.13 6.43
N VAL A 45 6.18 5.21 5.83
CA VAL A 45 6.09 5.33 4.36
C VAL A 45 7.51 5.34 3.79
N GLU A 46 7.82 4.40 2.87
CA GLU A 46 9.17 4.31 2.28
C GLU A 46 9.45 5.45 1.30
N PHE A 47 8.47 5.79 0.46
CA PHE A 47 8.48 6.97 -0.41
C PHE A 47 7.07 7.34 -0.85
N GLN A 48 6.90 8.59 -1.29
CA GLN A 48 5.59 9.10 -1.68
C GLN A 48 5.20 8.63 -3.08
N LEU A 49 4.01 8.05 -3.20
CA LEU A 49 3.30 7.77 -4.45
C LEU A 49 2.32 8.91 -4.74
N SER A 50 2.47 9.54 -5.90
CA SER A 50 1.56 10.60 -6.34
C SER A 50 0.14 10.08 -6.55
N GLY A 51 -0.86 10.81 -6.07
CA GLY A 51 -2.27 10.44 -6.22
C GLY A 51 -2.76 9.36 -5.24
N ILE A 52 -1.91 8.86 -4.34
CA ILE A 52 -2.28 7.86 -3.32
C ILE A 52 -2.21 8.50 -1.93
N ASN A 53 -3.24 8.27 -1.12
CA ASN A 53 -3.25 8.71 0.26
C ASN A 53 -2.52 7.70 1.16
N GLN A 54 -1.29 8.04 1.54
CA GLN A 54 -0.44 7.19 2.37
C GLN A 54 -0.43 7.71 3.81
N VAL A 55 -1.00 6.93 4.72
CA VAL A 55 -1.13 7.29 6.13
C VAL A 55 -0.02 6.60 6.93
N PRO A 56 0.93 7.36 7.50
CA PRO A 56 1.92 6.75 8.39
C PRO A 56 1.28 6.38 9.73
N VAL A 57 1.70 5.25 10.29
CA VAL A 57 1.38 4.86 11.66
C VAL A 57 1.89 5.93 12.63
N ASN A 58 1.04 6.31 13.59
CA ASN A 58 1.37 7.30 14.61
C ASN A 58 0.90 6.81 15.99
N PRO A 59 1.74 6.03 16.69
CA PRO A 59 1.37 5.46 17.99
C PRO A 59 1.11 6.54 19.06
N LYS A 60 1.75 7.71 18.95
CA LYS A 60 1.55 8.82 19.90
C LYS A 60 0.17 9.45 19.78
N ALA A 61 -0.40 9.44 18.57
CA ALA A 61 -1.75 9.91 18.31
C ALA A 61 -2.81 8.79 18.41
N GLY A 62 -2.41 7.58 18.81
CA GLY A 62 -3.29 6.41 18.87
C GLY A 62 -3.65 5.81 17.50
N MET A 63 -2.93 6.19 16.43
CA MET A 63 -3.13 5.67 15.08
C MET A 63 -2.22 4.46 14.87
N THR A 64 -2.79 3.27 14.92
CA THR A 64 -2.07 1.99 14.74
C THR A 64 -2.54 1.28 13.47
N PHE A 65 -2.01 0.09 13.18
CA PHE A 65 -2.52 -0.74 12.08
C PHE A 65 -3.93 -1.29 12.31
N ALA A 66 -4.40 -1.33 13.56
CA ALA A 66 -5.70 -1.83 13.99
C ALA A 66 -6.69 -0.70 14.29
#